data_AF-A0A0S8BHY7-F1
#
_entry.id   AF-A0A0S8BHY7-F1
#
_cell.length_a   1.000
_cell.length_b   1.000
_cell.length_c   1.000
_cell.angle_alpha   90.00
_cell.angle_beta   90.00
_cell.angle_gamma   90.00
#
_symmetry.space_group_name_H-M   'P 1'
#
loop_
_entity.id
_entity.type
_entity.pdbx_description
1 polymer ?
#
loop_
_entity_poly.entity_id
_entity_poly.type
_entity_poly.pdbx_seq_one_letter_code
_entity_poly.pdbx_strand_id
1 'polypeptide(L)'
;MTEPPEQNFEQIRARNDASLMPEIGSVRAGTAVHALEQFARAYLGLFMNIDVDLTPVERVAMLANPELVDAVLDGFHAVAIRVPLPDAAEIAAARARGNEHPLNFIALAGMDLLAERAMDEALALPEERLQSLLSFYFASTAELHNRWYPQLVEKRPETVAAALAIYWGILIDRGAAYLPGLLALLHEQRAAPIMATLSLTLLQRWKQCRLKLLVELLGVAFRYANKEDLRQLIETMLADQDGVNVKKTLLWMAAAFFVSPAEHEQQLINYCQASKEKILPLLDFSYRLLQPGPGKPVTISTHALAVLLRIVGPKFPPKVVNGEADDSISLKVLWLFRRLGQQPADEARREIKWLRSARVMRRCETVMEEIEASLN
;
A
#
# COMPACT_ATOMS: atom_id res chain seq x y z
N MET A 1 -25.80 7.44 28.15
CA MET A 1 -25.72 7.02 26.74
C MET A 1 -27.06 6.40 26.42
N THR A 2 -27.92 7.15 25.75
CA THR A 2 -29.20 6.64 25.22
C THR A 2 -28.88 5.68 24.09
N GLU A 3 -29.39 4.44 24.18
CA GLU A 3 -29.36 3.49 23.07
C GLU A 3 -29.89 4.19 21.80
N PRO A 4 -29.26 4.00 20.63
CA PRO A 4 -29.80 4.51 19.39
C PRO A 4 -31.22 3.91 19.21
N PRO A 5 -32.19 4.69 18.71
CA PRO A 5 -33.55 4.19 18.54
C PRO A 5 -33.53 2.93 17.66
N GLU A 6 -34.13 1.85 18.15
CA GLU A 6 -34.33 0.61 17.38
C GLU A 6 -34.97 0.98 16.04
N GLN A 7 -34.25 0.75 14.94
CA GLN A 7 -34.82 0.95 13.61
C GLN A 7 -35.90 -0.10 13.38
N ASN A 8 -37.12 0.35 13.12
CA ASN A 8 -38.21 -0.54 12.75
C ASN A 8 -38.04 -1.00 11.30
N PHE A 9 -37.38 -2.14 11.11
CA PHE A 9 -37.15 -2.74 9.79
C PHE A 9 -38.45 -3.06 9.03
N GLU A 10 -39.57 -3.30 9.73
CA GLU A 10 -40.87 -3.50 9.06
C GLU A 10 -41.35 -2.21 8.36
N GLN A 11 -41.16 -1.05 9.00
CA GLN A 11 -41.49 0.24 8.39
C GLN A 11 -40.58 0.57 7.22
N ILE A 12 -39.28 0.28 7.34
CA ILE A 12 -38.31 0.46 6.26
C ILE A 12 -38.68 -0.42 5.07
N ARG A 13 -38.97 -1.71 5.31
CA ARG A 13 -39.42 -2.66 4.30
C ARG A 13 -40.69 -2.17 3.61
N ALA A 14 -41.74 -1.85 4.36
CA ALA A 14 -43.02 -1.39 3.81
C ALA A 14 -42.86 -0.13 2.95
N ARG A 15 -42.00 0.80 3.37
CA ARG A 15 -41.67 2.01 2.59
C ARG A 15 -40.95 1.68 1.29
N ASN A 16 -39.90 0.86 1.36
CA ASN A 16 -39.12 0.46 0.19
C ASN A 16 -40.02 -0.24 -0.83
N ASP A 17 -40.82 -1.21 -0.37
CA ASP A 17 -41.77 -1.94 -1.20
C ASP A 17 -42.75 -1.00 -1.89
N ALA A 18 -43.42 -0.13 -1.13
CA ALA A 18 -44.38 0.83 -1.69
C ALA A 18 -43.74 1.77 -2.73
N SER A 19 -42.48 2.16 -2.54
CA SER A 19 -41.78 3.07 -3.45
C SER A 19 -41.17 2.39 -4.68
N LEU A 20 -40.70 1.15 -4.57
CA LEU A 20 -39.87 0.51 -5.61
C LEU A 20 -40.60 -0.56 -6.41
N MET A 21 -41.67 -1.16 -5.87
CA MET A 21 -42.49 -2.12 -6.61
C MET A 21 -43.06 -1.55 -7.94
N PRO A 22 -43.50 -0.28 -8.02
CA PRO A 22 -43.93 0.30 -9.30
C PRO A 22 -42.82 0.38 -10.36
N GLU A 23 -41.56 0.40 -9.95
CA GLU A 23 -40.38 0.52 -10.83
C GLU A 23 -39.52 -0.75 -10.82
N ILE A 24 -40.09 -1.91 -10.46
CA ILE A 24 -39.36 -3.17 -10.28
C ILE A 24 -38.56 -3.61 -11.51
N GLY A 25 -39.02 -3.24 -12.71
CA GLY A 25 -38.28 -3.46 -13.96
C GLY A 25 -36.95 -2.70 -14.01
N SER A 26 -36.92 -1.45 -13.55
CA SER A 26 -35.70 -0.64 -13.45
C SER A 26 -34.75 -1.15 -12.37
N VAL A 27 -35.30 -1.69 -11.27
CA VAL A 27 -34.53 -2.37 -10.22
C VAL A 27 -33.84 -3.61 -10.79
N ARG A 28 -34.59 -4.51 -11.45
CA ARG A 28 -34.04 -5.71 -12.13
C ARG A 28 -33.00 -5.39 -13.18
N ALA A 29 -33.21 -4.30 -13.93
CA ALA A 29 -32.29 -3.88 -14.98
C ALA A 29 -30.99 -3.25 -14.45
N GLY A 30 -30.89 -2.97 -13.14
CA GLY A 30 -29.72 -2.33 -12.55
C GLY A 30 -29.65 -0.81 -12.81
N THR A 31 -30.73 -0.20 -13.32
CA THR A 31 -30.75 1.23 -13.70
C THR A 31 -31.28 2.13 -12.59
N ALA A 32 -31.97 1.57 -11.59
CA ALA A 32 -32.42 2.28 -10.39
C ALA A 32 -31.27 2.49 -9.37
N VAL A 33 -30.18 3.14 -9.78
CA VAL A 33 -28.91 3.23 -9.04
C VAL A 33 -29.08 3.73 -7.61
N HIS A 34 -29.79 4.85 -7.40
CA HIS A 34 -30.01 5.41 -6.07
C HIS A 34 -30.80 4.46 -5.15
N ALA A 35 -31.73 3.69 -5.71
CA ALA A 35 -32.51 2.73 -4.95
C ALA A 35 -31.69 1.48 -4.60
N LEU A 36 -30.83 1.02 -5.51
CA LEU A 36 -30.02 -0.18 -5.33
C LEU A 36 -28.87 0.01 -4.34
N GLU A 37 -28.33 1.22 -4.20
CA GLU A 37 -27.17 1.50 -3.35
C GLU A 37 -27.38 1.06 -1.88
N GLN A 38 -28.55 1.36 -1.29
CA GLN A 38 -28.84 0.96 0.08
C GLN A 38 -28.85 -0.56 0.25
N PHE A 39 -29.43 -1.29 -0.69
CA PHE A 39 -29.45 -2.75 -0.62
C PHE A 39 -28.06 -3.33 -0.82
N ALA A 40 -27.24 -2.74 -1.69
CA ALA A 40 -25.88 -3.18 -1.92
C ALA A 40 -25.01 -3.00 -0.66
N ARG A 41 -25.20 -1.89 0.06
CA ARG A 41 -24.57 -1.67 1.37
C ARG A 41 -25.04 -2.69 2.42
N ALA A 42 -26.32 -3.05 2.45
CA ALA A 42 -26.81 -4.12 3.31
C ALA A 42 -26.21 -5.48 2.96
N TYR A 43 -26.18 -5.83 1.67
CA TYR A 43 -25.55 -7.05 1.16
C TYR A 43 -24.10 -7.15 1.63
N LEU A 44 -23.33 -6.06 1.49
CA LEU A 44 -21.92 -5.97 1.87
C LEU A 44 -21.68 -5.80 3.38
N GLY A 45 -22.73 -5.82 4.22
CA GLY A 45 -22.60 -5.76 5.69
C GLY A 45 -22.18 -4.38 6.23
N LEU A 46 -22.55 -3.30 5.55
CA LEU A 46 -22.12 -1.94 5.89
C LEU A 46 -23.10 -1.18 6.81
N PHE A 47 -24.15 -1.84 7.29
CA PHE A 47 -25.08 -1.29 8.28
C PHE A 47 -24.79 -1.88 9.66
N MET A 48 -24.44 -1.01 10.62
CA MET A 48 -24.15 -1.44 12.00
C MET A 48 -25.35 -2.06 12.73
N ASN A 49 -26.56 -1.78 12.27
CA ASN A 49 -27.82 -2.23 12.88
C ASN A 49 -28.42 -3.45 12.20
N ILE A 50 -27.79 -3.98 11.15
CA ILE A 50 -28.14 -5.29 10.58
C ILE A 50 -27.12 -6.28 11.12
N ASP A 51 -27.62 -7.41 11.63
CA ASP A 51 -26.78 -8.46 12.18
C ASP A 51 -25.78 -8.97 11.13
N VAL A 52 -24.51 -9.02 11.52
CA VAL A 52 -23.39 -9.43 10.67
C VAL A 52 -23.41 -10.93 10.40
N ASP A 53 -24.04 -11.71 11.28
CA ASP A 53 -24.13 -13.17 11.17
C ASP A 53 -25.17 -13.61 10.13
N LEU A 54 -26.05 -12.71 9.68
CA LEU A 54 -26.95 -12.96 8.56
C LEU A 54 -26.16 -13.14 7.26
N THR A 55 -26.64 -13.99 6.36
CA THR A 55 -26.09 -14.07 5.01
C THR A 55 -26.29 -12.76 4.24
N PRO A 56 -25.47 -12.47 3.20
CA PRO A 56 -25.64 -11.28 2.38
C PRO A 56 -27.07 -11.08 1.85
N VAL A 57 -27.75 -12.17 1.44
CA VAL A 57 -29.13 -12.13 0.94
C VAL A 57 -30.14 -11.86 2.06
N GLU A 58 -29.97 -12.47 3.24
CA GLU A 58 -30.84 -12.21 4.39
C GLU A 58 -30.75 -10.74 4.84
N ARG A 59 -29.56 -10.13 4.79
CA ARG A 59 -29.39 -8.69 5.05
C ARG A 59 -30.18 -7.82 4.08
N VAL A 60 -30.26 -8.20 2.81
CA VAL A 60 -31.11 -7.51 1.82
C VAL A 60 -32.60 -7.73 2.15
N ALA A 61 -32.99 -8.94 2.56
CA ALA A 61 -34.37 -9.28 2.93
C ALA A 61 -34.87 -8.54 4.19
N MET A 62 -33.98 -7.99 5.02
CA MET A 62 -34.36 -7.07 6.09
C MET A 62 -35.02 -5.78 5.56
N LEU A 63 -34.74 -5.40 4.31
CA LEU A 63 -35.12 -4.11 3.74
C LEU A 63 -36.22 -4.19 2.67
N ALA A 64 -36.64 -5.37 2.25
CA ALA A 64 -37.57 -5.57 1.13
C ALA A 64 -38.41 -6.85 1.28
N ASN A 65 -39.56 -6.90 0.61
CA ASN A 65 -40.32 -8.14 0.42
C ASN A 65 -39.59 -9.10 -0.56
N PRO A 66 -39.98 -10.39 -0.61
CA PRO A 66 -39.29 -11.38 -1.45
C PRO A 66 -39.18 -11.01 -2.93
N GLU A 67 -40.23 -10.43 -3.53
CA GLU A 67 -40.22 -10.07 -4.96
C GLU A 67 -39.25 -8.94 -5.26
N LEU A 68 -39.18 -7.94 -4.37
CA LEU A 68 -38.21 -6.85 -4.47
C LEU A 68 -36.79 -7.33 -4.16
N VAL A 69 -36.60 -8.28 -3.23
CA VAL A 69 -35.29 -8.91 -2.99
C VAL A 69 -34.76 -9.56 -4.27
N ASP A 70 -35.57 -10.39 -4.94
CA ASP A 70 -35.18 -11.03 -6.20
C ASP A 70 -34.83 -9.98 -7.26
N ALA A 71 -35.64 -8.92 -7.36
CA ALA A 71 -35.39 -7.82 -8.28
C ALA A 71 -34.07 -7.09 -8.00
N VAL A 72 -33.76 -6.87 -6.73
CA VAL A 72 -32.51 -6.23 -6.29
C VAL A 72 -31.30 -7.09 -6.63
N LEU A 73 -31.37 -8.40 -6.37
CA LEU A 73 -30.29 -9.34 -6.70
C LEU A 73 -30.04 -9.42 -8.21
N ASP A 74 -31.11 -9.44 -9.01
CA ASP A 74 -31.02 -9.33 -10.48
C ASP A 74 -30.38 -7.99 -10.89
N GLY A 75 -30.74 -6.90 -10.22
CA GLY A 75 -30.15 -5.58 -10.44
C GLY A 75 -28.65 -5.54 -10.16
N PHE A 76 -28.18 -6.15 -9.07
CA PHE A 76 -26.75 -6.27 -8.76
C PHE A 76 -26.02 -7.05 -9.84
N HIS A 77 -26.56 -8.19 -10.23
CA HIS A 77 -26.00 -9.02 -11.28
C HIS A 77 -25.96 -8.29 -12.64
N ALA A 78 -27.02 -7.55 -12.97
CA ALA A 78 -27.08 -6.72 -14.17
C ALA A 78 -26.00 -5.63 -14.17
N VAL A 79 -25.75 -4.98 -13.03
CA VAL A 79 -24.68 -3.97 -12.91
C VAL A 79 -23.31 -4.60 -13.08
N ALA A 80 -23.07 -5.74 -12.43
CA ALA A 80 -21.79 -6.43 -12.53
C ALA A 80 -21.46 -6.87 -13.96
N ILE A 81 -22.44 -7.23 -14.79
CA ILE A 81 -22.21 -7.83 -16.12
C ILE A 81 -22.53 -6.91 -17.30
N ARG A 82 -23.65 -6.19 -17.26
CA ARG A 82 -24.24 -5.56 -18.45
C ARG A 82 -24.23 -4.03 -18.41
N VAL A 83 -24.50 -3.43 -17.25
CA VAL A 83 -24.52 -1.96 -17.13
C VAL A 83 -23.10 -1.43 -17.37
N PRO A 84 -22.92 -0.37 -18.17
CA PRO A 84 -21.64 0.29 -18.33
C PRO A 84 -21.09 0.76 -16.99
N LEU A 85 -19.85 0.38 -16.69
CA LEU A 85 -19.14 0.86 -15.50
C LEU A 85 -18.20 2.00 -15.90
N PRO A 86 -17.95 2.97 -15.01
CA PRO A 86 -16.88 3.93 -15.24
C PRO A 86 -15.55 3.19 -15.31
N ASP A 87 -14.62 3.71 -16.10
CA ASP A 87 -13.29 3.13 -16.18
C ASP A 87 -12.47 3.39 -14.90
N ALA A 88 -11.31 2.73 -14.77
CA ALA A 88 -10.42 2.89 -13.63
C ALA A 88 -9.98 4.36 -13.43
N ALA A 89 -9.88 5.14 -14.51
CA ALA A 89 -9.44 6.53 -14.45
C ALA A 89 -10.51 7.47 -13.92
N GLU A 90 -11.76 7.29 -14.35
CA GLU A 90 -12.93 8.00 -13.85
C GLU A 90 -13.13 7.73 -12.35
N ILE A 91 -12.99 6.47 -11.93
CA ILE A 91 -13.08 6.07 -10.51
C ILE A 91 -11.97 6.72 -9.68
N ALA A 92 -10.72 6.67 -10.14
CA ALA A 92 -9.59 7.32 -9.47
C ALA A 92 -9.78 8.84 -9.36
N ALA A 93 -10.26 9.48 -10.43
CA ALA A 93 -10.50 10.92 -10.45
C ALA A 93 -11.63 11.32 -9.47
N ALA A 94 -12.70 10.52 -9.39
CA ALA A 94 -13.77 10.73 -8.40
C ALA A 94 -13.23 10.60 -6.97
N ARG A 95 -12.46 9.55 -6.70
CA ARG A 95 -11.83 9.32 -5.39
C ARG A 95 -10.88 10.45 -4.99
N ALA A 96 -10.07 10.95 -5.91
CA ALA A 96 -9.16 12.07 -5.66
C ALA A 96 -9.90 13.36 -5.25
N ARG A 97 -11.17 13.52 -5.63
CA ARG A 97 -12.04 14.62 -5.20
C ARG A 97 -12.78 14.36 -3.89
N GLY A 98 -12.58 13.19 -3.27
CA GLY A 98 -13.29 12.77 -2.06
C GLY A 98 -14.68 12.21 -2.33
N ASN A 99 -15.03 11.93 -3.60
CA ASN A 99 -16.34 11.41 -3.97
C ASN A 99 -16.29 9.88 -4.12
N GLU A 100 -17.41 9.23 -3.76
CA GLU A 100 -17.68 7.84 -4.10
C GLU A 100 -18.57 7.78 -5.36
N HIS A 101 -18.32 6.83 -6.24
CA HIS A 101 -19.17 6.64 -7.41
C HIS A 101 -20.46 5.90 -7.02
N PRO A 102 -21.66 6.31 -7.48
CA PRO A 102 -22.93 5.69 -7.08
C PRO A 102 -23.03 4.18 -7.38
N LEU A 103 -22.33 3.72 -8.43
CA LEU A 103 -22.28 2.29 -8.79
C LEU A 103 -21.33 1.45 -7.93
N ASN A 104 -20.48 2.05 -7.08
CA ASN A 104 -19.39 1.37 -6.38
C ASN A 104 -19.88 0.10 -5.66
N PHE A 105 -20.75 0.26 -4.67
CA PHE A 105 -21.23 -0.87 -3.87
C PHE A 105 -22.12 -1.83 -4.66
N ILE A 106 -22.89 -1.32 -5.62
CA ILE A 106 -23.80 -2.15 -6.43
C ILE A 106 -23.00 -3.10 -7.30
N ALA A 107 -21.93 -2.61 -7.93
CA ALA A 107 -21.04 -3.42 -8.76
C ALA A 107 -20.27 -4.45 -7.92
N LEU A 108 -19.81 -4.06 -6.72
CA LEU A 108 -19.11 -4.99 -5.81
C LEU A 108 -20.03 -6.09 -5.27
N ALA A 109 -21.26 -5.75 -4.87
CA ALA A 109 -22.26 -6.73 -4.45
C ALA A 109 -22.63 -7.69 -5.59
N GLY A 110 -22.79 -7.16 -6.81
CA GLY A 110 -23.06 -7.98 -7.99
C GLY A 110 -21.90 -8.92 -8.36
N MET A 111 -20.65 -8.47 -8.21
CA MET A 111 -19.49 -9.31 -8.44
C MET A 111 -19.36 -10.42 -7.38
N ASP A 112 -19.62 -10.12 -6.10
CA ASP A 112 -19.62 -11.17 -5.06
C ASP A 112 -20.75 -12.17 -5.28
N LEU A 113 -21.95 -11.71 -5.64
CA LEU A 113 -23.08 -12.57 -6.00
C LEU A 113 -22.78 -13.47 -7.20
N LEU A 114 -22.14 -12.94 -8.24
CA LEU A 114 -21.71 -13.72 -9.40
C LEU A 114 -20.66 -14.77 -8.99
N ALA A 115 -19.70 -14.38 -8.16
CA ALA A 115 -18.63 -15.27 -7.70
C ALA A 115 -19.14 -16.39 -6.78
N GLU A 116 -20.16 -16.12 -5.96
CA GLU A 116 -20.85 -17.11 -5.13
C GLU A 116 -21.55 -18.18 -5.98
N ARG A 117 -22.15 -17.77 -7.10
CA ARG A 117 -22.87 -18.67 -8.02
C ARG A 117 -21.94 -19.42 -8.98
N ALA A 118 -20.97 -18.71 -9.55
CA ALA A 118 -20.09 -19.19 -10.61
C ALA A 118 -18.76 -18.42 -10.61
N MET A 119 -17.84 -18.80 -9.72
CA MET A 119 -16.52 -18.16 -9.58
C MET A 119 -15.76 -18.06 -10.92
N ASP A 120 -15.74 -19.12 -11.73
CA ASP A 120 -15.00 -19.09 -12.99
C ASP A 120 -15.62 -18.13 -14.01
N GLU A 121 -16.95 -17.94 -14.02
CA GLU A 121 -17.61 -16.92 -14.84
C GLU A 121 -17.26 -15.50 -14.36
N ALA A 122 -17.23 -15.30 -13.04
CA ALA A 122 -16.82 -14.03 -12.45
C ALA A 122 -15.39 -13.62 -12.86
N LEU A 123 -14.46 -14.58 -12.86
CA LEU A 123 -13.06 -14.34 -13.24
C LEU A 123 -12.85 -14.25 -14.76
N ALA A 124 -13.80 -14.78 -15.55
CA ALA A 124 -13.81 -14.71 -17.01
C ALA A 124 -14.44 -13.41 -17.55
N LEU A 125 -14.90 -12.49 -16.68
CA LEU A 125 -15.38 -11.19 -17.13
C LEU A 125 -14.32 -10.45 -17.99
N PRO A 126 -14.76 -9.59 -18.92
CA PRO A 126 -13.87 -8.78 -19.73
C PRO A 126 -12.89 -7.97 -18.87
N GLU A 127 -11.67 -7.80 -19.37
CA GLU A 127 -10.58 -7.16 -18.60
C GLU A 127 -10.95 -5.75 -18.11
N GLU A 128 -11.50 -4.90 -18.98
CA GLU A 128 -11.94 -3.54 -18.62
C GLU A 128 -12.93 -3.56 -17.44
N ARG A 129 -13.83 -4.54 -17.41
CA ARG A 129 -14.83 -4.70 -16.35
C ARG A 129 -14.20 -5.13 -15.04
N LEU A 130 -13.26 -6.07 -15.09
CA LEU A 130 -12.48 -6.47 -13.91
C LEU A 130 -11.65 -5.29 -13.37
N GLN A 131 -11.08 -4.46 -14.24
CA GLN A 131 -10.32 -3.28 -13.84
C GLN A 131 -11.21 -2.23 -13.15
N SER A 132 -12.43 -1.98 -13.64
CA SER A 132 -13.41 -1.13 -12.97
C SER A 132 -13.80 -1.68 -11.60
N LEU A 133 -14.10 -2.99 -11.50
CA LEU A 133 -14.47 -3.65 -10.23
C LEU A 133 -13.33 -3.61 -9.20
N LEU A 134 -12.08 -3.82 -9.64
CA LEU A 134 -10.91 -3.66 -8.79
C LEU A 134 -10.74 -2.20 -8.34
N SER A 135 -10.92 -1.24 -9.23
CA SER A 135 -10.83 0.18 -8.87
C SER A 135 -11.88 0.58 -7.84
N PHE A 136 -13.11 0.06 -7.97
CA PHE A 136 -14.16 0.19 -6.97
C PHE A 136 -13.78 -0.45 -5.62
N TYR A 137 -13.25 -1.67 -5.65
CA TYR A 137 -12.79 -2.37 -4.44
C TYR A 137 -11.75 -1.54 -3.67
N PHE A 138 -10.74 -1.00 -4.37
CA PHE A 138 -9.71 -0.16 -3.77
C PHE A 138 -10.15 1.30 -3.52
N ALA A 139 -11.27 1.75 -4.09
CA ALA A 139 -11.86 3.06 -3.78
C ALA A 139 -12.70 3.02 -2.49
N SER A 140 -13.22 1.84 -2.13
CA SER A 140 -13.98 1.65 -0.90
C SER A 140 -13.10 1.89 0.32
N THR A 141 -13.66 2.60 1.30
CA THR A 141 -13.05 2.74 2.63
C THR A 141 -13.48 1.63 3.59
N ALA A 142 -14.41 0.77 3.17
CA ALA A 142 -14.88 -0.33 3.98
C ALA A 142 -13.96 -1.55 3.83
N GLU A 143 -13.80 -2.30 4.93
CA GLU A 143 -13.14 -3.61 4.90
C GLU A 143 -14.11 -4.65 4.32
N LEU A 144 -14.04 -4.83 3.00
CA LEU A 144 -14.92 -5.74 2.27
C LEU A 144 -14.31 -7.12 2.16
N HIS A 145 -15.03 -8.13 2.64
CA HIS A 145 -14.69 -9.54 2.53
C HIS A 145 -15.28 -10.13 1.24
N ASN A 146 -14.72 -9.73 0.10
CA ASN A 146 -15.17 -10.20 -1.21
C ASN A 146 -14.49 -11.52 -1.61
N ARG A 147 -15.27 -12.55 -1.92
CA ARG A 147 -14.77 -13.91 -2.20
C ARG A 147 -13.94 -14.00 -3.49
N TRP A 148 -14.23 -13.12 -4.45
CA TRP A 148 -13.60 -13.12 -5.76
C TRP A 148 -12.19 -12.53 -5.78
N TYR A 149 -11.87 -11.60 -4.87
CA TYR A 149 -10.61 -10.86 -4.93
C TYR A 149 -9.37 -11.75 -4.72
N PRO A 150 -9.30 -12.61 -3.68
CA PRO A 150 -8.16 -13.52 -3.52
C PRO A 150 -7.99 -14.48 -4.70
N GLN A 151 -9.10 -14.93 -5.31
CA GLN A 151 -9.09 -15.81 -6.48
C GLN A 151 -8.59 -15.07 -7.73
N LEU A 152 -8.93 -13.79 -7.89
CA LEU A 152 -8.45 -12.96 -8.99
C LEU A 152 -6.96 -12.63 -8.86
N VAL A 153 -6.48 -12.34 -7.65
CA VAL A 153 -5.04 -12.16 -7.35
C VAL A 153 -4.25 -13.41 -7.71
N GLU A 154 -4.80 -14.60 -7.44
CA GLU A 154 -4.16 -15.87 -7.78
C GLU A 154 -4.17 -16.18 -9.28
N LYS A 155 -5.35 -16.11 -9.92
CA LYS A 155 -5.53 -16.61 -11.29
C LYS A 155 -5.18 -15.56 -12.35
N ARG A 156 -5.27 -14.26 -12.03
CA ARG A 156 -5.05 -13.14 -12.99
C ARG A 156 -4.28 -11.96 -12.37
N PRO A 157 -3.07 -12.17 -11.81
CA PRO A 157 -2.28 -11.11 -11.17
C PRO A 157 -1.95 -9.95 -12.10
N GLU A 158 -1.76 -10.20 -13.40
CA GLU A 158 -1.48 -9.16 -14.41
C GLU A 158 -2.63 -8.16 -14.54
N THR A 159 -3.88 -8.65 -14.57
CA THR A 159 -5.08 -7.79 -14.63
C THR A 159 -5.20 -6.95 -13.35
N VAL A 160 -4.86 -7.52 -12.19
CA VAL A 160 -4.82 -6.76 -10.92
C VAL A 160 -3.74 -5.67 -10.97
N ALA A 161 -2.54 -5.99 -11.42
CA ALA A 161 -1.45 -5.03 -11.57
C ALA A 161 -1.81 -3.90 -12.54
N ALA A 162 -2.41 -4.23 -13.69
CA ALA A 162 -2.83 -3.25 -14.69
C ALA A 162 -3.91 -2.28 -14.14
N ALA A 163 -4.93 -2.81 -13.46
CA ALA A 163 -5.97 -1.99 -12.84
C ALA A 163 -5.37 -0.99 -11.83
N LEU A 164 -4.49 -1.47 -10.96
CA LEU A 164 -3.86 -0.65 -9.93
C LEU A 164 -2.86 0.34 -10.51
N ALA A 165 -2.13 0.00 -11.58
CA ALA A 165 -1.22 0.91 -12.24
C ALA A 165 -1.94 2.15 -12.80
N ILE A 166 -3.16 1.97 -13.31
CA ILE A 166 -4.02 3.07 -13.75
C ILE A 166 -4.57 3.83 -12.54
N TYR A 167 -5.26 3.11 -11.64
CA TYR A 167 -5.97 3.70 -10.50
C TYR A 167 -5.04 4.46 -9.56
N TRP A 168 -4.02 3.79 -9.00
CA TRP A 168 -3.03 4.44 -8.12
C TRP A 168 -2.18 5.45 -8.85
N GLY A 169 -1.97 5.26 -10.15
CA GLY A 169 -1.30 6.22 -11.01
C GLY A 169 -1.94 7.60 -10.99
N ILE A 170 -3.24 7.64 -11.24
CA ILE A 170 -4.00 8.89 -11.25
C ILE A 170 -4.07 9.50 -9.85
N LEU A 171 -4.16 8.69 -8.79
CA LEU A 171 -4.07 9.19 -7.42
C LEU A 171 -2.72 9.87 -7.15
N ILE A 172 -1.61 9.29 -7.62
CA ILE A 172 -0.27 9.90 -7.54
C ILE A 172 -0.24 11.22 -8.30
N ASP A 173 -0.75 11.25 -9.53
CA ASP A 173 -0.78 12.46 -10.36
C ASP A 173 -1.61 13.59 -9.72
N ARG A 174 -2.61 13.23 -8.92
CA ARG A 174 -3.42 14.15 -8.10
C ARG A 174 -2.83 14.43 -6.71
N GLY A 175 -1.60 13.98 -6.45
CA GLY A 175 -0.86 14.26 -5.24
C GLY A 175 -1.36 13.50 -4.02
N ALA A 176 -1.78 12.24 -4.17
CA ALA A 176 -2.13 11.39 -3.05
C ALA A 176 -0.98 11.23 -2.05
N ALA A 177 -1.32 11.17 -0.75
CA ALA A 177 -0.35 10.95 0.32
C ALA A 177 -0.12 9.47 0.63
N TYR A 178 -1.07 8.62 0.27
CA TYR A 178 -1.07 7.17 0.47
C TYR A 178 -1.90 6.53 -0.64
N LEU A 179 -1.68 5.24 -0.88
CA LEU A 179 -2.43 4.44 -1.84
C LEU A 179 -3.42 3.54 -1.09
N PRO A 180 -4.75 3.69 -1.32
CA PRO A 180 -5.75 2.85 -0.68
C PRO A 180 -5.48 1.36 -0.90
N GLY A 181 -5.61 0.55 0.15
CA GLY A 181 -5.43 -0.91 0.10
C GLY A 181 -4.00 -1.40 -0.14
N LEU A 182 -3.00 -0.52 -0.28
CA LEU A 182 -1.61 -0.94 -0.49
C LEU A 182 -1.11 -1.86 0.64
N LEU A 183 -1.33 -1.49 1.89
CA LEU A 183 -0.88 -2.30 3.04
C LEU A 183 -1.58 -3.66 3.05
N ALA A 184 -2.90 -3.70 2.84
CA ALA A 184 -3.66 -4.95 2.76
C ALA A 184 -3.10 -5.85 1.66
N LEU A 185 -2.89 -5.31 0.46
CA LEU A 185 -2.31 -6.05 -0.65
C LEU A 185 -0.88 -6.54 -0.33
N LEU A 186 -0.05 -5.77 0.38
CA LEU A 186 1.29 -6.22 0.78
C LEU A 186 1.27 -7.39 1.77
N HIS A 187 0.17 -7.59 2.51
CA HIS A 187 0.00 -8.74 3.41
C HIS A 187 -0.55 -9.98 2.70
N GLU A 188 -1.01 -9.86 1.45
CA GLU A 188 -1.42 -11.02 0.66
C GLU A 188 -0.21 -11.87 0.29
N GLN A 189 -0.27 -13.17 0.59
CA GLN A 189 0.85 -14.10 0.31
C GLN A 189 1.25 -14.13 -1.18
N ARG A 190 0.31 -13.76 -2.06
CA ARG A 190 0.44 -13.77 -3.52
C ARG A 190 0.67 -12.37 -4.11
N ALA A 191 0.96 -11.36 -3.29
CA ALA A 191 1.22 -9.99 -3.74
C ALA A 191 2.49 -9.86 -4.59
N ALA A 192 3.43 -10.80 -4.48
CA ALA A 192 4.77 -10.63 -5.01
C ALA A 192 4.83 -10.39 -6.54
N PRO A 193 4.14 -11.17 -7.39
CA PRO A 193 4.12 -10.91 -8.84
C PRO A 193 3.48 -9.55 -9.18
N ILE A 194 2.40 -9.19 -8.50
CA ILE A 194 1.71 -7.90 -8.70
C ILE A 194 2.65 -6.75 -8.34
N MET A 195 3.27 -6.80 -7.17
CA MET A 195 4.12 -5.73 -6.65
C MET A 195 5.44 -5.58 -7.40
N ALA A 196 5.98 -6.66 -7.96
CA ALA A 196 7.21 -6.61 -8.76
C ALA A 196 7.05 -5.64 -9.95
N THR A 197 5.97 -5.78 -10.73
CA THR A 197 5.68 -4.94 -11.89
C THR A 197 5.12 -3.58 -11.48
N LEU A 198 4.17 -3.57 -10.54
CA LEU A 198 3.43 -2.38 -10.16
C LEU A 198 4.31 -1.32 -9.49
N SER A 199 5.23 -1.73 -8.60
CA SER A 199 6.09 -0.79 -7.88
C SER A 199 7.00 0.01 -8.83
N LEU A 200 7.60 -0.65 -9.82
CA LEU A 200 8.42 0.01 -10.84
C LEU A 200 7.59 0.95 -11.71
N THR A 201 6.42 0.49 -12.15
CA THR A 201 5.48 1.29 -12.96
C THR A 201 5.07 2.57 -12.23
N LEU A 202 4.75 2.48 -10.94
CA LEU A 202 4.37 3.67 -10.15
C LEU A 202 5.56 4.59 -9.84
N LEU A 203 6.76 4.04 -9.66
CA LEU A 203 7.96 4.83 -9.43
C LEU A 203 8.33 5.69 -10.65
N GLN A 204 7.88 5.35 -11.87
CA GLN A 204 8.02 6.25 -13.04
C GLN A 204 7.29 7.59 -12.85
N ARG A 205 6.28 7.67 -11.97
CA ARG A 205 5.53 8.90 -11.62
C ARG A 205 6.12 9.66 -10.42
N TRP A 206 7.37 9.42 -10.09
CA TRP A 206 8.06 9.99 -8.92
C TRP A 206 8.02 11.52 -8.81
N LYS A 207 7.92 12.27 -9.92
CA LYS A 207 7.88 13.74 -9.90
C LYS A 207 6.63 14.20 -9.15
N GLN A 208 5.52 13.51 -9.35
CA GLN A 208 4.22 13.75 -8.71
C GLN A 208 4.10 13.08 -7.34
N CYS A 209 4.85 12.01 -7.06
CA CYS A 209 4.84 11.34 -5.76
C CYS A 209 5.16 12.30 -4.60
N ARG A 210 4.33 12.29 -3.55
CA ARG A 210 4.70 12.89 -2.27
C ARG A 210 5.86 12.12 -1.65
N LEU A 211 6.69 12.79 -0.84
CA LEU A 211 7.90 12.21 -0.27
C LEU A 211 7.64 10.92 0.52
N LYS A 212 6.59 10.89 1.35
CA LYS A 212 6.21 9.71 2.15
C LYS A 212 5.86 8.52 1.25
N LEU A 213 5.08 8.76 0.20
CA LEU A 213 4.70 7.72 -0.75
C LEU A 213 5.90 7.23 -1.55
N LEU A 214 6.83 8.11 -1.93
CA LEU A 214 8.08 7.71 -2.59
C LEU A 214 8.91 6.77 -1.71
N VAL A 215 9.05 7.06 -0.41
CA VAL A 215 9.72 6.16 0.55
C VAL A 215 9.04 4.79 0.59
N GLU A 216 7.71 4.75 0.62
CA GLU A 216 6.94 3.51 0.64
C GLU A 216 7.13 2.71 -0.66
N LEU A 217 6.99 3.35 -1.83
CA LEU A 217 7.15 2.71 -3.13
C LEU A 217 8.58 2.20 -3.36
N LEU A 218 9.61 2.95 -2.96
CA LEU A 218 10.99 2.46 -2.99
C LEU A 218 11.14 1.23 -2.09
N GLY A 219 10.60 1.29 -0.87
CA GLY A 219 10.62 0.16 0.06
C GLY A 219 9.94 -1.09 -0.52
N VAL A 220 8.83 -0.94 -1.24
CA VAL A 220 8.17 -2.04 -1.95
C VAL A 220 9.04 -2.55 -3.08
N ALA A 221 9.57 -1.67 -3.93
CA ALA A 221 10.41 -2.07 -5.07
C ALA A 221 11.63 -2.86 -4.62
N PHE A 222 12.32 -2.46 -3.54
CA PHE A 222 13.45 -3.21 -2.98
C PHE A 222 13.10 -4.64 -2.52
N ARG A 223 11.85 -4.89 -2.13
CA ARG A 223 11.41 -6.19 -1.59
C ARG A 223 10.82 -7.11 -2.66
N TYR A 224 10.31 -6.56 -3.75
CA TYR A 224 9.53 -7.30 -4.74
C TYR A 224 10.07 -7.21 -6.16
N ALA A 225 10.61 -6.07 -6.57
CA ALA A 225 11.07 -5.87 -7.94
C ALA A 225 12.36 -6.66 -8.23
N ASN A 226 12.64 -6.84 -9.52
CA ASN A 226 13.95 -7.29 -9.96
C ASN A 226 15.00 -6.21 -9.61
N LYS A 227 16.14 -6.64 -9.06
CA LYS A 227 17.22 -5.73 -8.64
C LYS A 227 17.78 -4.93 -9.82
N GLU A 228 17.91 -5.56 -10.98
CA GLU A 228 18.49 -4.95 -12.18
C GLU A 228 17.54 -3.91 -12.80
N ASP A 229 16.25 -4.22 -12.89
CA ASP A 229 15.25 -3.27 -13.37
C ASP A 229 15.13 -2.06 -12.43
N LEU A 230 15.19 -2.30 -11.11
CA LEU A 230 15.25 -1.22 -10.11
C LEU A 230 16.51 -0.37 -10.26
N ARG A 231 17.67 -0.99 -10.51
CA ARG A 231 18.94 -0.29 -10.78
C ARG A 231 18.81 0.65 -11.97
N GLN A 232 18.33 0.13 -13.11
CA GLN A 232 18.15 0.92 -14.33
C GLN A 232 17.16 2.08 -14.14
N LEU A 233 16.08 1.85 -13.40
CA LEU A 233 15.15 2.91 -13.04
C LEU A 233 15.84 3.99 -12.21
N ILE A 234 16.59 3.62 -11.17
CA ILE A 234 17.32 4.57 -10.31
C ILE A 234 18.38 5.37 -11.11
N GLU A 235 19.05 4.75 -12.08
CA GLU A 235 20.04 5.43 -12.92
C GLU A 235 19.39 6.45 -13.85
N THR A 236 18.31 6.06 -14.53
CA THR A 236 17.49 6.96 -15.37
C THR A 236 17.02 8.15 -14.56
N MET A 237 16.60 7.87 -13.33
CA MET A 237 16.15 8.84 -12.35
C MET A 237 17.22 9.83 -11.90
N LEU A 238 18.44 9.35 -11.61
CA LEU A 238 19.54 10.21 -11.18
C LEU A 238 20.09 11.08 -12.32
N ALA A 239 19.91 10.64 -13.57
CA ALA A 239 20.23 11.42 -14.76
C ALA A 239 19.23 12.57 -15.02
N ASP A 240 17.95 12.39 -14.66
CA ASP A 240 16.90 13.41 -14.75
C ASP A 240 16.74 14.17 -13.41
N GLN A 241 17.55 15.22 -13.23
CA GLN A 241 17.49 16.06 -12.02
C GLN A 241 16.55 17.27 -12.16
N ASP A 242 15.77 17.37 -13.23
CA ASP A 242 14.91 18.52 -13.46
C ASP A 242 13.74 18.55 -12.47
N GLY A 243 13.67 19.62 -11.68
CA GLY A 243 12.58 19.88 -10.73
C GLY A 243 12.61 19.04 -9.45
N VAL A 244 13.71 18.35 -9.15
CA VAL A 244 13.81 17.50 -7.95
C VAL A 244 14.19 18.31 -6.73
N ASN A 245 13.39 18.18 -5.67
CA ASN A 245 13.77 18.77 -4.39
C ASN A 245 14.87 17.96 -3.68
N VAL A 246 15.62 18.63 -2.81
CA VAL A 246 16.75 18.07 -2.05
C VAL A 246 16.44 16.73 -1.38
N LYS A 247 15.22 16.56 -0.85
CA LYS A 247 14.81 15.35 -0.13
C LYS A 247 14.53 14.18 -1.08
N LYS A 248 13.91 14.42 -2.24
CA LYS A 248 13.73 13.38 -3.26
C LYS A 248 15.06 12.95 -3.86
N THR A 249 15.95 13.91 -4.16
CA THR A 249 17.32 13.62 -4.64
C THR A 249 18.07 12.73 -3.65
N LEU A 250 17.96 13.05 -2.34
CA LEU A 250 18.56 12.22 -1.30
C LEU A 250 18.03 10.78 -1.31
N LEU A 251 16.71 10.59 -1.44
CA LEU A 251 16.12 9.25 -1.46
C LEU A 251 16.59 8.43 -2.66
N TRP A 252 16.72 9.06 -3.83
CA TRP A 252 17.26 8.39 -5.01
C TRP A 252 18.75 8.06 -4.87
N MET A 253 19.56 8.95 -4.32
CA MET A 253 20.96 8.66 -4.02
C MET A 253 21.12 7.57 -2.97
N ALA A 254 20.26 7.56 -1.94
CA ALA A 254 20.24 6.49 -0.96
C ALA A 254 19.84 5.16 -1.62
N ALA A 255 18.79 5.15 -2.45
CA ALA A 255 18.38 3.96 -3.19
C ALA A 255 19.50 3.43 -4.09
N ALA A 256 20.20 4.31 -4.82
CA ALA A 256 21.36 3.93 -5.64
C ALA A 256 22.46 3.27 -4.80
N PHE A 257 22.78 3.86 -3.64
CA PHE A 257 23.71 3.28 -2.68
C PHE A 257 23.27 1.90 -2.17
N PHE A 258 21.98 1.68 -1.89
CA PHE A 258 21.50 0.36 -1.45
C PHE A 258 21.53 -0.70 -2.56
N VAL A 259 21.38 -0.32 -3.83
CA VAL A 259 21.44 -1.25 -4.97
C VAL A 259 22.89 -1.61 -5.32
N SER A 260 23.75 -0.59 -5.43
CA SER A 260 25.18 -0.70 -5.81
C SER A 260 26.06 0.15 -4.90
N PRO A 261 26.36 -0.30 -3.65
CA PRO A 261 27.10 0.51 -2.69
C PRO A 261 28.45 1.00 -3.18
N ALA A 262 29.23 0.12 -3.83
CA ALA A 262 30.57 0.43 -4.31
C ALA A 262 30.61 1.55 -5.37
N GLU A 263 29.54 1.70 -6.16
CA GLU A 263 29.44 2.69 -7.23
C GLU A 263 28.97 4.05 -6.71
N HIS A 264 28.12 4.07 -5.67
CA HIS A 264 27.43 5.28 -5.21
C HIS A 264 27.86 5.78 -3.82
N GLU A 265 28.76 5.09 -3.13
CA GLU A 265 29.27 5.48 -1.81
C GLU A 265 29.78 6.93 -1.78
N GLN A 266 30.74 7.25 -2.63
CA GLN A 266 31.37 8.57 -2.60
C GLN A 266 30.38 9.67 -2.98
N GLN A 267 29.45 9.37 -3.89
CA GLN A 267 28.38 10.28 -4.28
C GLN A 267 27.46 10.60 -3.09
N LEU A 268 27.03 9.59 -2.32
CA LEU A 268 26.19 9.78 -1.14
C LEU A 268 26.91 10.54 -0.03
N ILE A 269 28.18 10.22 0.24
CA ILE A 269 29.02 10.92 1.22
C ILE A 269 29.13 12.41 0.85
N ASN A 270 29.48 12.69 -0.40
CA ASN A 270 29.63 14.05 -0.92
C ASN A 270 28.32 14.83 -0.89
N TYR A 271 27.19 14.17 -1.14
CA TYR A 271 25.90 14.85 -1.10
C TYR A 271 25.47 15.21 0.33
N CYS A 272 25.72 14.34 1.30
CA CYS A 272 25.29 14.54 2.69
C CYS A 272 26.08 15.63 3.42
N GLN A 273 27.40 15.75 3.22
CA GLN A 273 28.25 16.86 3.71
C GLN A 273 27.96 17.32 5.16
N ALA A 274 27.80 16.40 6.11
CA ALA A 274 27.47 16.69 7.53
C ALA A 274 26.17 17.49 7.78
N SER A 275 25.28 17.64 6.79
CA SER A 275 24.00 18.35 6.89
C SER A 275 22.95 17.53 7.65
N LYS A 276 22.41 18.07 8.75
CA LYS A 276 21.33 17.39 9.51
C LYS A 276 20.10 17.14 8.65
N GLU A 277 19.77 18.10 7.79
CA GLU A 277 18.60 18.06 6.91
C GLU A 277 18.67 16.93 5.88
N LYS A 278 19.88 16.45 5.56
CA LYS A 278 20.12 15.31 4.67
C LYS A 278 20.34 14.01 5.43
N ILE A 279 21.10 14.05 6.52
CA ILE A 279 21.47 12.85 7.27
C ILE A 279 20.27 12.23 8.01
N LEU A 280 19.36 13.06 8.56
CA LEU A 280 18.20 12.52 9.27
C LEU A 280 17.23 11.76 8.33
N PRO A 281 16.82 12.30 7.17
CA PRO A 281 15.99 11.52 6.25
C PRO A 281 16.71 10.28 5.68
N LEU A 282 18.04 10.32 5.52
CA LEU A 282 18.82 9.14 5.14
C LEU A 282 18.73 8.05 6.22
N LEU A 283 18.86 8.42 7.50
CA LEU A 283 18.70 7.52 8.63
C LEU A 283 17.28 6.93 8.68
N ASP A 284 16.25 7.78 8.52
CA ASP A 284 14.85 7.35 8.54
C ASP A 284 14.55 6.36 7.41
N PHE A 285 15.03 6.66 6.19
CA PHE A 285 14.88 5.79 5.04
C PHE A 285 15.62 4.46 5.24
N SER A 286 16.89 4.50 5.64
CA SER A 286 17.72 3.32 5.85
C SER A 286 17.15 2.41 6.94
N TYR A 287 16.73 3.00 8.06
CA TYR A 287 16.10 2.27 9.16
C TYR A 287 14.83 1.56 8.69
N ARG A 288 13.92 2.27 8.02
CA ARG A 288 12.66 1.70 7.51
C ARG A 288 12.90 0.63 6.45
N LEU A 289 13.83 0.86 5.52
CA LEU A 289 14.14 -0.06 4.43
C LEU A 289 14.66 -1.40 4.95
N LEU A 290 15.53 -1.36 5.97
CA LEU A 290 16.18 -2.54 6.54
C LEU A 290 15.34 -3.26 7.61
N GLN A 291 14.20 -2.70 8.05
CA GLN A 291 13.28 -3.41 8.95
C GLN A 291 12.72 -4.67 8.26
N PRO A 292 12.38 -5.72 9.04
CA PRO A 292 11.56 -6.81 8.54
C PRO A 292 10.23 -6.30 7.98
N GLY A 293 9.72 -6.96 6.95
CA GLY A 293 8.49 -6.59 6.28
C GLY A 293 8.13 -7.62 5.21
N PRO A 294 6.95 -7.53 4.60
CA PRO A 294 6.51 -8.50 3.61
C PRO A 294 7.37 -8.42 2.35
N GLY A 295 7.57 -9.56 1.68
CA GLY A 295 8.47 -9.68 0.53
C GLY A 295 9.89 -10.08 0.93
N LYS A 296 10.86 -9.90 0.02
CA LYS A 296 12.25 -10.29 0.26
C LYS A 296 12.90 -9.33 1.27
N PRO A 297 13.63 -9.83 2.29
CA PRO A 297 14.41 -8.96 3.17
C PRO A 297 15.42 -8.14 2.37
N VAL A 298 15.54 -6.85 2.69
CA VAL A 298 16.59 -6.01 2.10
C VAL A 298 17.89 -6.27 2.84
N THR A 299 18.88 -6.79 2.11
CA THR A 299 20.23 -7.06 2.62
C THR A 299 21.17 -5.92 2.25
N ILE A 300 22.13 -5.65 3.13
CA ILE A 300 23.21 -4.68 2.93
C ILE A 300 24.52 -5.35 3.34
N SER A 301 25.61 -5.07 2.63
CA SER A 301 26.93 -5.59 3.01
C SER A 301 27.44 -4.94 4.29
N THR A 302 28.32 -5.63 5.01
CA THR A 302 28.97 -5.13 6.23
C THR A 302 29.62 -3.77 6.01
N HIS A 303 30.35 -3.61 4.88
CA HIS A 303 31.01 -2.37 4.53
C HIS A 303 30.02 -1.23 4.25
N ALA A 304 28.97 -1.49 3.47
CA ALA A 304 27.95 -0.48 3.17
C ALA A 304 27.20 -0.02 4.45
N LEU A 305 26.96 -0.93 5.39
CA LEU A 305 26.41 -0.59 6.70
C LEU A 305 27.38 0.32 7.50
N ALA A 306 28.68 0.04 7.47
CA ALA A 306 29.69 0.87 8.09
C ALA A 306 29.77 2.27 7.44
N VAL A 307 29.67 2.37 6.12
CA VAL A 307 29.60 3.64 5.40
C VAL A 307 28.40 4.47 5.87
N LEU A 308 27.20 3.86 5.98
CA LEU A 308 26.03 4.54 6.53
C LEU A 308 26.30 5.05 7.96
N LEU A 309 26.88 4.20 8.82
CA LEU A 309 27.25 4.58 10.19
C LEU A 309 28.27 5.73 10.23
N ARG A 310 29.21 5.79 9.29
CA ARG A 310 30.18 6.88 9.17
C ARG A 310 29.53 8.20 8.76
N ILE A 311 28.42 8.15 8.02
CA ILE A 311 27.63 9.33 7.65
C ILE A 311 26.74 9.78 8.82
N VAL A 312 26.01 8.85 9.45
CA VAL A 312 24.99 9.20 10.46
C VAL A 312 25.55 9.38 11.86
N GLY A 313 26.47 8.51 12.29
CA GLY A 313 26.97 8.41 13.65
C GLY A 313 27.62 9.68 14.19
N PRO A 314 28.52 10.36 13.45
CA PRO A 314 29.15 11.59 13.95
C PRO A 314 28.16 12.71 14.21
N LYS A 315 27.04 12.73 13.47
CA LYS A 315 26.02 13.78 13.57
C LYS A 315 24.99 13.48 14.65
N PHE A 316 24.65 12.20 14.79
CA PHE A 316 23.68 11.68 15.73
C PHE A 316 24.30 10.55 16.57
N PRO A 317 25.31 10.86 17.40
CA PRO A 317 25.90 9.83 18.25
C PRO A 317 24.82 9.30 19.20
N PRO A 318 24.65 7.97 19.29
CA PRO A 318 23.61 7.38 20.11
C PRO A 318 23.86 7.73 21.59
N LYS A 319 22.83 8.27 22.24
CA LYS A 319 22.81 8.44 23.69
C LYS A 319 22.19 7.20 24.32
N VAL A 320 22.95 6.54 25.19
CA VAL A 320 22.54 5.32 25.86
C VAL A 320 22.41 5.59 27.36
N VAL A 321 21.24 5.30 27.93
CA VAL A 321 20.96 5.36 29.37
C VAL A 321 20.50 3.96 29.79
N ASN A 322 21.22 3.33 30.72
CA ASN A 322 20.94 1.96 31.19
C ASN A 322 20.84 0.89 30.08
N GLY A 323 21.62 1.02 28.99
CA GLY A 323 21.60 0.07 27.86
C GLY A 323 20.50 0.33 26.82
N GLU A 324 19.66 1.33 27.04
CA GLU A 324 18.59 1.75 26.13
C GLU A 324 18.85 3.13 25.52
N ALA A 325 18.27 3.38 24.35
CA ALA A 325 18.42 4.66 23.69
C ALA A 325 17.53 5.74 24.32
N ASP A 326 18.09 6.92 24.56
CA ASP A 326 17.42 8.07 25.20
C ASP A 326 16.35 8.73 24.31
N ASP A 327 16.45 8.55 22.99
CA ASP A 327 15.55 9.16 22.01
C ASP A 327 15.40 8.32 20.72
N SER A 328 14.40 8.65 19.89
CA SER A 328 14.09 7.92 18.66
C SER A 328 15.23 7.94 17.62
N ILE A 329 16.03 9.01 17.56
CA ILE A 329 17.17 9.10 16.64
C ILE A 329 18.30 8.20 17.15
N SER A 330 18.62 8.30 18.44
CA SER A 330 19.59 7.44 19.14
C SER A 330 19.23 5.96 18.96
N LEU A 331 17.94 5.61 19.05
CA LEU A 331 17.44 4.25 18.84
C LEU A 331 17.77 3.74 17.43
N LYS A 332 17.51 4.54 16.39
CA LYS A 332 17.76 4.14 15.00
C LYS A 332 19.25 3.97 14.71
N VAL A 333 20.09 4.86 15.23
CA VAL A 333 21.55 4.76 15.05
C VAL A 333 22.11 3.56 15.81
N LEU A 334 21.70 3.36 17.06
CA LEU A 334 22.08 2.19 17.85
C LEU A 334 21.62 0.88 17.19
N TRP A 335 20.43 0.86 16.60
CA TRP A 335 19.94 -0.28 15.83
C TRP A 335 20.85 -0.62 14.63
N LEU A 336 21.37 0.39 13.91
CA LEU A 336 22.35 0.16 12.83
C LEU A 336 23.67 -0.41 13.36
N PHE A 337 24.16 0.08 14.51
CA PHE A 337 25.36 -0.48 15.17
C PHE A 337 25.13 -1.94 15.59
N ARG A 338 23.99 -2.25 16.20
CA ARG A 338 23.63 -3.63 16.57
C ARG A 338 23.53 -4.53 15.34
N ARG A 339 23.00 -4.03 14.22
CA ARG A 339 22.96 -4.75 12.95
C ARG A 339 24.36 -5.01 12.37
N LEU A 340 25.34 -4.13 12.64
CA LEU A 340 26.75 -4.36 12.28
C LEU A 340 27.33 -5.51 13.13
N GLY A 341 27.01 -5.55 14.42
CA GLY A 341 27.39 -6.67 15.31
C GLY A 341 26.77 -8.03 14.93
N GLN A 342 25.68 -8.04 14.15
CA GLN A 342 25.05 -9.24 13.63
C GLN A 342 25.66 -9.74 12.30
N GLN A 343 26.60 -9.00 11.72
CA GLN A 343 27.35 -9.44 10.53
C GLN A 343 28.43 -10.46 10.90
N PRO A 344 29.00 -11.20 9.93
CA PRO A 344 30.11 -12.11 10.20
C PRO A 344 31.23 -11.42 11.00
N ALA A 345 31.66 -12.03 12.10
CA ALA A 345 32.48 -11.38 13.13
C ALA A 345 33.77 -10.77 12.58
N ASP A 346 34.46 -11.45 11.66
CA ASP A 346 35.70 -10.95 11.07
C ASP A 346 35.47 -9.70 10.19
N GLU A 347 34.37 -9.67 9.44
CA GLU A 347 34.00 -8.49 8.66
C GLU A 347 33.60 -7.33 9.58
N ALA A 348 32.77 -7.61 10.58
CA ALA A 348 32.32 -6.60 11.54
C ALA A 348 33.50 -5.96 12.28
N ARG A 349 34.46 -6.76 12.77
CA ARG A 349 35.70 -6.25 13.41
C ARG A 349 36.52 -5.38 12.46
N ARG A 350 36.68 -5.80 11.20
CA ARG A 350 37.39 -5.01 10.18
C ARG A 350 36.72 -3.65 9.97
N GLU A 351 35.41 -3.63 9.83
CA GLU A 351 34.67 -2.38 9.60
C GLU A 351 34.63 -1.49 10.86
N ILE A 352 34.57 -2.05 12.07
CA ILE A 352 34.70 -1.30 13.33
C ILE A 352 36.07 -0.61 13.42
N LYS A 353 37.15 -1.33 13.08
CA LYS A 353 38.50 -0.76 13.00
C LYS A 353 38.58 0.37 11.97
N TRP A 354 37.94 0.20 10.81
CA TRP A 354 37.85 1.24 9.79
C TRP A 354 37.07 2.47 10.28
N LEU A 355 35.95 2.29 10.99
CA LEU A 355 35.19 3.38 11.60
C LEU A 355 36.04 4.17 12.60
N ARG A 356 36.75 3.49 13.50
CA ARG A 356 37.66 4.12 14.49
C ARG A 356 38.78 4.94 13.87
N SER A 357 39.22 4.59 12.65
CA SER A 357 40.24 5.37 11.94
C SER A 357 39.78 6.80 11.62
N ALA A 358 38.47 7.04 11.55
CA ALA A 358 37.90 8.35 11.30
C ALA A 358 37.76 9.13 12.63
N ARG A 359 38.49 10.24 12.77
CA ARG A 359 38.45 11.09 13.98
C ARG A 359 37.02 11.49 14.40
N VAL A 360 36.13 11.69 13.44
CA VAL A 360 34.72 12.06 13.68
C VAL A 360 33.92 10.97 14.40
N MET A 361 34.36 9.71 14.35
CA MET A 361 33.69 8.56 14.97
C MET A 361 33.99 8.39 16.45
N ARG A 362 34.95 9.13 17.04
CA ARG A 362 35.24 9.09 18.49
C ARG A 362 34.00 9.34 19.36
N ARG A 363 32.99 10.03 18.83
CA ARG A 363 31.72 10.29 19.53
C ARG A 363 30.84 9.04 19.69
N CYS A 364 31.15 7.96 18.95
CA CYS A 364 30.44 6.68 19.00
C CYS A 364 31.30 5.58 19.63
N GLU A 365 32.46 5.91 20.23
CA GLU A 365 33.45 4.93 20.70
C GLU A 365 32.86 3.90 21.66
N THR A 366 32.12 4.37 22.68
CA THR A 366 31.49 3.52 23.68
C THR A 366 30.56 2.47 23.06
N VAL A 367 29.80 2.85 22.03
CA VAL A 367 28.91 1.90 21.34
C VAL A 367 29.71 0.95 20.45
N MET A 368 30.78 1.41 19.80
CA MET A 368 31.66 0.51 19.03
C MET A 368 32.37 -0.52 19.91
N GLU A 369 32.79 -0.15 21.12
CA GLU A 369 33.34 -1.06 22.13
C GLU A 369 32.31 -2.11 22.58
N GLU A 370 31.07 -1.70 22.84
CA GLU A 370 29.96 -2.60 23.20
C GLU A 370 29.70 -3.63 22.09
N ILE A 371 29.60 -3.18 20.83
CA ILE A 371 29.39 -4.07 19.69
C ILE A 371 30.56 -5.03 19.50
N GLU A 372 31.80 -4.54 19.57
CA GLU A 372 32.99 -5.39 19.42
C GLU A 372 33.10 -6.45 20.53
N ALA A 373 32.73 -6.11 21.77
CA ALA A 373 32.69 -7.05 22.88
C ALA A 373 31.69 -8.19 22.65
N SER A 374 30.58 -7.92 21.95
CA SER A 374 29.56 -8.93 21.60
C SER A 374 29.96 -9.89 20.47
N LEU A 375 31.08 -9.62 19.78
CA LEU A 375 31.59 -10.47 18.69
C LEU A 375 32.53 -11.59 19.19
N ASN A 376 32.81 -11.62 20.50
CA ASN A 376 33.64 -12.63 21.17
C ASN A 376 32.74 -13.69 21.81
#